data_AF-A7F7L0-F1
#
_entry.id   AF-A7F7L0-F1
#
_cell.length_a   1.000
_cell.length_b   1.000
_cell.length_c   1.000
_cell.angle_alpha   90.00
_cell.angle_beta   90.00
_cell.angle_gamma   90.00
#
_symmetry.space_group_name_H-M   'P 1'
#
loop_
_entity.id
_entity.type
_entity.pdbx_description
1 polymer ?
#
loop_
_entity_poly.entity_id
_entity_poly.type
_entity_poly.pdbx_seq_one_letter_code
_entity_poly.pdbx_strand_id
1 'polypeptide(L)'
;MTTQPKKPSPKFSKVDLIPWDPDSPSHVERLFNQRVACTWNSEYVESWREKQRQGTITLQWIVLPISCPTRDELHNLHIMHCPLESELLVDSATTFNALPRTRPSPPHSFLPIGHIALEVQSFSPPSSPTTTTPLYSTYKISGLYISSPLRGYGLGRTAMDTVETLACSPPISAQKLILEVIANEYPGKEERRIALKVEELLVEQEDWYVRRGYKIVGFRDGMWPERDEMGRVWTARCLFMEKII
;
A
#
# COMPACT_ATOMS: atom_id res chain seq x y z
N MET A 1 19.91 -32.72 -6.25
CA MET A 1 19.56 -31.33 -5.96
C MET A 1 19.00 -31.27 -4.55
N THR A 2 19.79 -30.79 -3.60
CA THR A 2 19.46 -30.78 -2.18
C THR A 2 18.53 -29.61 -1.91
N THR A 3 17.24 -29.88 -1.71
CA THR A 3 16.27 -28.87 -1.26
C THR A 3 16.69 -28.42 0.13
N GLN A 4 17.18 -27.19 0.26
CA GLN A 4 17.37 -26.58 1.58
C GLN A 4 16.03 -26.54 2.32
N PRO A 5 16.01 -26.88 3.62
CA PRO A 5 14.79 -26.77 4.41
C PRO A 5 14.36 -25.30 4.46
N LYS A 6 13.11 -25.01 4.04
CA LYS A 6 12.49 -23.69 4.21
C LYS A 6 12.55 -23.33 5.70
N LYS A 7 13.41 -22.38 6.06
CA LYS A 7 13.37 -21.76 7.40
C LYS A 7 11.93 -21.28 7.63
N PRO A 8 11.33 -21.54 8.81
CA PRO A 8 9.99 -21.05 9.09
C PRO A 8 9.99 -19.53 8.95
N SER A 9 9.12 -19.01 8.08
CA SER A 9 8.96 -17.57 7.90
C SER A 9 8.59 -16.95 9.25
N PRO A 10 9.26 -15.87 9.69
CA PRO A 10 8.90 -15.18 10.92
C PRO A 10 7.41 -14.80 10.87
N LYS A 11 6.66 -15.16 11.92
CA LYS A 11 5.26 -14.77 12.06
C LYS A 11 5.20 -13.40 12.70
N PHE A 12 4.86 -12.37 11.93
CA PHE A 12 4.66 -11.02 12.43
C PHE A 12 3.26 -10.88 13.00
N SER A 13 3.16 -10.53 14.28
CA SER A 13 1.87 -10.23 14.93
C SER A 13 1.36 -8.81 14.61
N LYS A 14 2.26 -7.88 14.30
CA LYS A 14 1.95 -6.50 13.89
C LYS A 14 3.11 -5.87 13.10
N VAL A 15 2.82 -4.79 12.39
CA VAL A 15 3.80 -3.81 11.92
C VAL A 15 3.52 -2.47 12.61
N ASP A 16 4.49 -1.57 12.63
CA ASP A 16 4.25 -0.19 13.05
C ASP A 16 3.85 0.63 11.82
N LEU A 17 2.77 1.41 11.94
CA LEU A 17 2.35 2.39 10.94
C LEU A 17 2.68 3.79 11.45
N ILE A 18 3.56 4.49 10.74
CA ILE A 18 4.00 5.84 11.12
C ILE A 18 3.50 6.83 10.08
N PRO A 19 2.84 7.93 10.46
CA PRO A 19 2.33 8.90 9.49
C PRO A 19 3.46 9.46 8.60
N TRP A 20 3.19 9.54 7.30
CA TRP A 20 4.06 10.25 6.37
C TRP A 20 3.97 11.76 6.59
N ASP A 21 5.12 12.41 6.64
CA ASP A 21 5.23 13.86 6.79
C ASP A 21 5.36 14.53 5.41
N PRO A 22 4.33 15.26 4.94
CA PRO A 22 4.36 15.92 3.63
C PRO A 22 5.29 17.15 3.60
N ASP A 23 5.77 17.62 4.75
CA ASP A 23 6.61 18.81 4.86
C ASP A 23 8.08 18.47 5.15
N SER A 24 8.38 17.20 5.42
CA SER A 24 9.74 16.70 5.60
C SER A 24 10.38 16.28 4.27
N PRO A 25 11.46 16.93 3.81
CA PRO A 25 12.11 16.58 2.55
C PRO A 25 12.55 15.12 2.48
N SER A 26 13.04 14.55 3.58
CA SER A 26 13.49 13.15 3.64
C SER A 26 12.35 12.16 3.50
N HIS A 27 11.16 12.48 4.04
CA HIS A 27 9.96 11.65 3.86
C HIS A 27 9.46 11.72 2.42
N VAL A 28 9.46 12.91 1.80
CA VAL A 28 9.04 13.10 0.41
C VAL A 28 9.97 12.35 -0.55
N GLU A 29 11.28 12.51 -0.38
CA GLU A 29 12.30 11.82 -1.16
C GLU A 29 12.21 10.29 -0.99
N ARG A 30 12.04 9.81 0.26
CA ARG A 30 11.86 8.37 0.50
C ARG A 30 10.64 7.83 -0.23
N LEU A 31 9.52 8.57 -0.23
CA LEU A 31 8.30 8.10 -0.85
C LEU A 31 8.49 8.04 -2.36
N PHE A 32 9.10 9.07 -2.94
CA PHE A 32 9.49 9.06 -4.35
C PHE A 32 10.33 7.85 -4.72
N ASN A 33 11.40 7.54 -3.95
CA ASN A 33 12.25 6.38 -4.19
C ASN A 33 11.45 5.07 -4.14
N GLN A 34 10.56 4.89 -3.17
CA GLN A 34 9.69 3.70 -3.10
C GLN A 34 8.69 3.63 -4.25
N ARG A 35 8.16 4.76 -4.72
CA ARG A 35 7.25 4.80 -5.89
C ARG A 35 7.97 4.47 -7.20
N VAL A 36 9.21 4.93 -7.35
CA VAL A 36 10.08 4.52 -8.47
C VAL A 36 10.35 3.02 -8.40
N ALA A 37 10.73 2.51 -7.23
CA ALA A 37 10.98 1.08 -7.03
C ALA A 37 9.73 0.21 -7.22
N CYS A 38 8.54 0.75 -6.93
CA CYS A 38 7.27 0.08 -7.21
C CYS A 38 6.75 0.29 -8.63
N THR A 39 7.49 1.02 -9.48
CA THR A 39 7.25 1.37 -10.89
C THR A 39 5.98 2.18 -11.18
N TRP A 40 5.34 2.78 -10.17
CA TRP A 40 4.00 3.37 -10.32
C TRP A 40 3.89 4.75 -9.68
N ASN A 41 3.39 5.73 -10.42
CA ASN A 41 2.89 7.03 -9.92
C ASN A 41 3.90 7.85 -9.09
N SER A 42 5.21 7.73 -9.32
CA SER A 42 6.23 8.55 -8.62
C SER A 42 6.06 10.04 -8.89
N GLU A 43 5.55 10.39 -10.08
CA GLU A 43 5.24 11.75 -10.51
C GLU A 43 4.13 12.42 -9.68
N TYR A 44 3.31 11.64 -8.96
CA TYR A 44 2.20 12.17 -8.17
C TYR A 44 2.57 12.47 -6.71
N VAL A 45 3.77 12.11 -6.25
CA VAL A 45 4.20 12.30 -4.85
C VAL A 45 4.04 13.76 -4.41
N GLU A 46 4.39 14.72 -5.27
CA GLU A 46 4.22 16.13 -4.96
C GLU A 46 2.74 16.50 -4.76
N SER A 47 1.84 15.99 -5.62
CA SER A 47 0.40 16.23 -5.49
C SER A 47 -0.20 15.58 -4.22
N TRP A 48 0.40 14.52 -3.72
CA TRP A 48 -0.06 13.83 -2.51
C TRP A 48 0.28 14.58 -1.22
N ARG A 49 1.28 15.47 -1.25
CA ARG A 49 1.60 16.35 -0.11
C ARG A 49 0.38 17.15 0.31
N GLU A 50 -0.27 17.77 -0.68
CA GLU A 50 -1.46 18.58 -0.42
C GLU A 50 -2.65 17.74 0.02
N LYS A 51 -2.86 16.58 -0.61
CA LYS A 51 -3.90 15.64 -0.17
C LYS A 51 -3.69 15.19 1.28
N GLN A 52 -2.44 14.96 1.69
CA GLN A 52 -2.07 14.54 3.06
C GLN A 52 -2.39 15.65 4.06
N ARG A 53 -2.05 16.90 3.74
CA ARG A 53 -2.39 18.08 4.57
C ARG A 53 -3.90 18.24 4.73
N GLN A 54 -4.67 17.98 3.67
CA GLN A 54 -6.12 18.06 3.66
C GLN A 54 -6.82 16.83 4.28
N GLY A 55 -6.08 15.76 4.55
CA GLY A 55 -6.65 14.51 5.08
C GLY A 55 -7.49 13.74 4.07
N THR A 56 -7.36 14.06 2.77
CA THR A 56 -8.01 13.29 1.70
C THR A 56 -7.23 12.02 1.36
N ILE A 57 -5.93 12.00 1.68
CA ILE A 57 -5.11 10.80 1.80
C ILE A 57 -4.46 10.78 3.18
N THR A 58 -4.37 9.60 3.79
CA THR A 58 -3.63 9.34 5.02
C THR A 58 -2.58 8.28 4.70
N LEU A 59 -1.43 8.73 4.19
CA LEU A 59 -0.27 7.90 3.87
C LEU A 59 0.55 7.63 5.13
N GLN A 60 0.99 6.38 5.25
CA GLN A 60 1.76 5.88 6.36
C GLN A 60 2.91 5.00 5.89
N TRP A 61 4.02 5.08 6.60
CA TRP A 61 5.14 4.15 6.49
C TRP A 61 4.82 2.83 7.16
N ILE A 62 5.24 1.74 6.53
CA ILE A 62 5.25 0.41 7.12
C ILE A 62 6.65 0.18 7.69
N VAL A 63 6.72 -0.12 8.99
CA VAL A 63 7.97 -0.28 9.73
C VAL A 63 7.98 -1.60 10.49
N LEU A 64 9.13 -2.28 10.51
CA LEU A 64 9.32 -3.47 11.34
C LEU A 64 9.34 -3.07 12.83
N PRO A 65 8.50 -3.70 13.67
CA PRO A 65 8.46 -3.39 15.09
C PRO A 65 9.82 -3.61 15.75
N ILE A 66 10.15 -2.74 16.72
CA ILE A 66 11.39 -2.86 17.51
C ILE A 66 11.47 -4.24 18.22
N SER A 67 10.32 -4.81 18.58
CA SER A 67 10.23 -6.12 19.23
C SER A 67 10.41 -7.31 18.27
N CYS A 68 10.59 -7.09 16.97
CA CYS A 68 10.81 -8.16 16.00
C CYS A 68 12.23 -8.75 16.16
N PRO A 69 12.37 -10.05 16.47
CA PRO A 69 13.70 -10.65 16.69
C PRO A 69 14.59 -10.65 15.43
N THR A 70 13.99 -10.73 14.24
CA THR A 70 14.69 -10.75 12.95
C THR A 70 14.79 -9.36 12.31
N ARG A 71 14.55 -8.29 13.08
CA ARG A 71 14.48 -6.92 12.55
C ARG A 71 15.75 -6.51 11.80
N ASP A 72 16.91 -6.72 12.41
CA ASP A 72 18.19 -6.28 11.85
C ASP A 72 18.54 -7.06 10.58
N GLU A 73 18.28 -8.38 10.56
CA GLU A 73 18.47 -9.21 9.36
C GLU A 73 17.62 -8.72 8.18
N LEU A 74 16.34 -8.40 8.45
CA LEU A 74 15.42 -7.92 7.42
C LEU A 74 15.73 -6.49 6.97
N HIS A 75 16.17 -5.61 7.87
CA HIS A 75 16.67 -4.28 7.50
C HIS A 75 17.92 -4.39 6.63
N ASN A 76 18.89 -5.23 6.99
CA ASN A 76 20.08 -5.45 6.17
C ASN A 76 19.71 -5.99 4.79
N LEU A 77 18.77 -6.93 4.73
CA LEU A 77 18.25 -7.48 3.48
C LEU A 77 17.59 -6.39 2.61
N HIS A 78 16.79 -5.52 3.22
CA HIS A 78 16.17 -4.37 2.54
C HIS A 78 17.23 -3.40 1.99
N ILE A 79 18.14 -2.93 2.84
CA ILE A 79 19.18 -1.94 2.49
C ILE A 79 20.07 -2.44 1.35
N MET A 80 20.45 -3.72 1.39
CA MET A 80 21.28 -4.35 0.36
C MET A 80 20.66 -4.28 -1.05
N HIS A 81 19.33 -4.33 -1.16
CA HIS A 81 18.63 -4.27 -2.44
C HIS A 81 18.08 -2.87 -2.76
N CYS A 82 17.89 -2.03 -1.74
CA CYS A 82 17.33 -0.69 -1.84
C CYS A 82 18.29 0.33 -1.17
N PRO A 83 19.51 0.55 -1.69
CA PRO A 83 20.52 1.39 -1.03
C PRO A 83 20.09 2.86 -0.87
N LEU A 84 19.26 3.37 -1.79
CA LEU A 84 18.64 4.70 -1.69
C LEU A 84 17.62 4.82 -0.54
N GLU A 85 17.29 3.70 0.09
CA GLU A 85 16.39 3.62 1.24
C GLU A 85 17.13 3.29 2.54
N SER A 86 18.45 3.45 2.60
CA SER A 86 19.27 3.09 3.76
C SER A 86 19.16 4.05 4.95
N GLU A 87 18.93 5.34 4.69
CA GLU A 87 18.88 6.36 5.73
C GLU A 87 17.67 6.20 6.65
N LEU A 88 17.84 6.51 7.93
CA LEU A 88 16.72 6.50 8.87
C LEU A 88 15.88 7.78 8.71
N LEU A 89 14.56 7.62 8.74
CA LEU A 89 13.64 8.74 8.90
C LEU A 89 13.42 9.05 10.37
N VAL A 90 13.08 10.29 10.68
CA VAL A 90 12.62 10.72 12.01
C VAL A 90 11.11 10.87 11.98
N ASP A 91 10.41 10.49 13.06
CA ASP A 91 8.96 10.70 13.16
C ASP A 91 8.62 12.18 13.34
N SER A 92 8.55 12.92 12.23
CA SER A 92 8.41 14.39 12.20
C SER A 92 6.97 14.88 11.99
N ALA A 93 6.07 14.04 11.45
CA ALA A 93 4.71 14.44 11.08
C ALA A 93 3.97 15.12 12.23
N THR A 94 3.28 16.23 12.00
CA THR A 94 2.53 16.94 13.06
C THR A 94 1.05 16.57 13.08
N THR A 95 0.59 15.88 12.04
CA THR A 95 -0.81 15.53 11.85
C THR A 95 -1.00 14.06 11.49
N PHE A 96 -2.22 13.57 11.70
CA PHE A 96 -2.73 12.29 11.22
C PHE A 96 -4.16 12.49 10.73
N ASN A 97 -4.45 12.13 9.47
CA ASN A 97 -5.74 12.40 8.82
C ASN A 97 -6.17 13.88 8.94
N ALA A 98 -5.27 14.81 8.65
CA ALA A 98 -5.38 16.27 8.84
C ALA A 98 -5.65 16.77 10.28
N LEU A 99 -5.70 15.89 11.28
CA LEU A 99 -5.86 16.30 12.67
C LEU A 99 -4.50 16.39 13.37
N PRO A 100 -4.29 17.35 14.28
CA PRO A 100 -3.09 17.41 15.10
C PRO A 100 -2.86 16.08 15.83
N ARG A 101 -1.62 15.58 15.81
CA ARG A 101 -1.22 14.40 16.58
C ARG A 101 -0.14 14.76 17.59
N THR A 102 -0.12 14.04 18.71
CA THR A 102 1.00 14.10 19.65
C THR A 102 2.13 13.22 19.12
N ARG A 103 3.30 13.81 18.86
CA ARG A 103 4.48 13.04 18.47
C ARG A 103 5.07 12.30 19.67
N PRO A 104 5.72 11.14 19.46
CA PRO A 104 6.54 10.51 20.47
C PRO A 104 7.63 11.47 20.98
N SER A 105 7.84 11.46 22.30
CA SER A 105 8.94 12.19 22.96
C SER A 105 9.76 11.19 23.79
N PRO A 106 11.06 11.00 23.50
CA PRO A 106 11.84 11.69 22.46
C PRO A 106 11.47 11.27 21.03
N PRO A 107 11.81 12.08 20.00
CA PRO A 107 11.65 11.67 18.60
C PRO A 107 12.41 10.37 18.35
N HIS A 108 11.78 9.40 17.72
CA HIS A 108 12.45 8.15 17.35
C HIS A 108 12.69 8.10 15.84
N SER A 109 13.83 7.51 15.49
CA SER A 109 14.17 7.20 14.11
C SER A 109 13.65 5.82 13.71
N PHE A 110 13.37 5.63 12.44
CA PHE A 110 12.87 4.37 11.89
C PHE A 110 13.30 4.17 10.45
N LEU A 111 13.28 2.91 10.00
CA LEU A 111 13.57 2.52 8.63
C LEU A 111 12.27 2.02 7.97
N PRO A 112 11.66 2.80 7.06
CA PRO A 112 10.52 2.34 6.28
C PRO A 112 10.91 1.17 5.38
N ILE A 113 10.10 0.11 5.41
CA ILE A 113 10.22 -1.02 4.49
C ILE A 113 9.10 -1.05 3.44
N GLY A 114 8.24 -0.04 3.47
CA GLY A 114 7.08 0.07 2.60
C GLY A 114 6.18 1.24 3.00
N HIS A 115 5.07 1.37 2.29
CA HIS A 115 4.04 2.37 2.56
C HIS A 115 2.64 1.82 2.28
N ILE A 116 1.63 2.47 2.84
CA ILE A 116 0.21 2.22 2.58
C ILE A 116 -0.58 3.50 2.86
N ALA A 117 -1.69 3.69 2.16
CA ALA A 117 -2.54 4.85 2.33
C ALA A 117 -4.02 4.49 2.49
N LEU A 118 -4.73 5.35 3.22
CA LEU A 118 -6.19 5.40 3.27
C LEU A 118 -6.65 6.71 2.61
N GLU A 119 -7.46 6.61 1.57
CA GLU A 119 -8.02 7.75 0.85
C GLU A 119 -9.51 7.90 1.15
N VAL A 120 -9.95 9.12 1.46
CA VAL A 120 -11.36 9.43 1.64
C VAL A 120 -12.07 9.24 0.30
N GLN A 121 -13.13 8.43 0.28
CA GLN A 121 -13.99 8.32 -0.88
C GLN A 121 -15.22 9.19 -0.66
N SER A 122 -15.20 10.39 -1.25
CA SER A 122 -16.40 11.21 -1.33
C SER A 122 -17.46 10.47 -2.13
N PHE A 123 -18.59 10.19 -1.50
CA PHE A 123 -19.74 9.62 -2.17
C PHE A 123 -20.25 10.63 -3.20
N SER A 124 -20.06 10.37 -4.49
CA SER A 124 -20.91 10.98 -5.50
C SER A 124 -22.16 10.11 -5.57
N PRO A 125 -23.34 10.59 -5.13
CA PRO A 125 -24.54 9.79 -5.22
C PRO A 125 -24.76 9.39 -6.68
N PRO A 126 -25.01 8.11 -6.98
CA PRO A 126 -25.36 7.71 -8.33
C PRO A 126 -26.61 8.50 -8.75
N SER A 127 -26.61 9.02 -9.97
CA SER A 127 -27.71 9.73 -10.60
C SER A 127 -28.98 8.87 -10.83
N SER A 128 -29.08 7.71 -10.15
CA SER A 128 -30.13 6.71 -10.33
C SER A 128 -30.91 6.49 -9.03
N PRO A 129 -32.23 6.74 -9.01
CA PRO A 129 -33.03 6.88 -7.79
C PRO A 129 -33.51 5.55 -7.15
N THR A 130 -32.87 4.40 -7.38
CA THR A 130 -33.49 3.09 -7.06
C THR A 130 -32.74 2.16 -6.11
N THR A 131 -31.67 2.59 -5.45
CA THR A 131 -31.03 1.73 -4.43
C THR A 131 -30.67 2.53 -3.18
N THR A 132 -31.41 2.29 -2.09
CA THR A 132 -31.11 2.79 -0.75
C THR A 132 -29.92 2.02 -0.19
N THR A 133 -28.71 2.29 -0.68
CA THR A 133 -27.49 1.75 -0.11
C THR A 133 -27.17 2.53 1.18
N PRO A 134 -26.87 1.86 2.31
CA PRO A 134 -26.48 2.56 3.53
C PRO A 134 -25.27 3.45 3.28
N LEU A 135 -25.31 4.69 3.77
CA LEU A 135 -24.20 5.64 3.69
C LEU A 135 -23.13 5.23 4.70
N TYR A 136 -22.22 4.35 4.30
CA TYR A 136 -21.06 3.99 5.09
C TYR A 136 -19.93 5.01 4.91
N SER A 137 -19.26 5.38 6.01
CA SER A 137 -17.94 6.04 5.93
C SER A 137 -16.98 5.11 5.17
N THR A 138 -16.60 5.51 3.96
CA THR A 138 -15.88 4.66 3.01
C THR A 138 -14.49 5.22 2.76
N TYR A 139 -13.48 4.38 2.95
CA TYR A 139 -12.09 4.69 2.62
C TYR A 139 -11.56 3.71 1.58
N LYS A 140 -10.76 4.21 0.65
CA LYS A 140 -10.00 3.38 -0.28
C LYS A 140 -8.64 3.07 0.32
N ILE A 141 -8.28 1.80 0.41
CA ILE A 141 -6.88 1.41 0.63
C ILE A 141 -6.16 1.58 -0.71
N SER A 142 -5.04 2.29 -0.69
CA SER A 142 -4.20 2.47 -1.86
C SER A 142 -2.72 2.40 -1.51
N GLY A 143 -1.89 2.25 -2.54
CA GLY A 143 -0.44 2.35 -2.41
C GLY A 143 0.19 1.34 -1.46
N LEU A 144 -0.42 0.17 -1.20
CA LEU A 144 0.24 -0.89 -0.44
C LEU A 144 1.49 -1.33 -1.20
N TYR A 145 2.64 -1.03 -0.63
CA TYR A 145 3.95 -1.42 -1.12
C TYR A 145 4.75 -2.02 0.03
N ILE A 146 5.33 -3.18 -0.21
CA ILE A 146 6.38 -3.78 0.62
C ILE A 146 7.61 -3.93 -0.27
N SER A 147 8.76 -3.54 0.26
CA SER A 147 10.06 -3.69 -0.39
C SER A 147 10.21 -5.10 -0.97
N SER A 148 10.62 -5.18 -2.24
CA SER A 148 10.69 -6.43 -3.01
C SER A 148 11.38 -7.59 -2.28
N PRO A 149 12.61 -7.44 -1.73
CA PRO A 149 13.29 -8.53 -1.04
C PRO A 149 12.58 -9.02 0.25
N LEU A 150 11.63 -8.25 0.77
CA LEU A 150 10.86 -8.60 1.97
C LEU A 150 9.47 -9.19 1.66
N ARG A 151 9.13 -9.32 0.38
CA ARG A 151 7.91 -10.02 -0.05
C ARG A 151 8.02 -11.51 0.30
N GLY A 152 6.88 -12.15 0.59
CA GLY A 152 6.84 -13.55 1.04
C GLY A 152 7.10 -13.79 2.53
N TYR A 153 7.54 -12.77 3.28
CA TYR A 153 7.69 -12.84 4.74
C TYR A 153 6.37 -12.60 5.51
N GLY A 154 5.25 -12.39 4.81
CA GLY A 154 3.95 -12.12 5.43
C GLY A 154 3.70 -10.67 5.85
N LEU A 155 4.65 -9.76 5.62
CA LEU A 155 4.56 -8.35 6.00
C LEU A 155 3.39 -7.61 5.35
N GLY A 156 3.05 -7.90 4.08
CA GLY A 156 1.88 -7.32 3.43
C GLY A 156 0.57 -7.74 4.10
N ARG A 157 0.48 -8.98 4.61
CA ARG A 157 -0.68 -9.46 5.37
C ARG A 157 -0.81 -8.69 6.67
N THR A 158 0.28 -8.61 7.42
CA THR A 158 0.33 -7.92 8.71
C THR A 158 0.06 -6.42 8.56
N ALA A 159 0.57 -5.78 7.49
CA ALA A 159 0.26 -4.39 7.17
C ALA A 159 -1.22 -4.16 6.89
N MET A 160 -1.86 -5.04 6.11
CA MET A 160 -3.30 -4.96 5.89
C MET A 160 -4.10 -5.20 7.17
N ASP A 161 -3.73 -6.17 8.00
CA ASP A 161 -4.41 -6.41 9.28
C ASP A 161 -4.32 -5.17 10.20
N THR A 162 -3.16 -4.51 10.20
CA THR A 162 -2.91 -3.30 10.98
C THR A 162 -3.67 -2.09 10.42
N VAL A 163 -3.68 -1.89 9.09
CA VAL A 163 -4.41 -0.75 8.48
C VAL A 163 -5.92 -0.91 8.60
N GLU A 164 -6.45 -2.14 8.48
CA GLU A 164 -7.88 -2.40 8.65
C GLU A 164 -8.31 -2.07 10.08
N THR A 165 -7.54 -2.49 11.08
CA THR A 165 -7.78 -2.16 12.50
C THR A 165 -7.70 -0.65 12.76
N LEU A 166 -6.69 0.02 12.18
CA LEU A 166 -6.51 1.46 12.28
C LEU A 166 -7.69 2.21 11.66
N ALA A 167 -8.19 1.76 10.50
CA ALA A 167 -9.28 2.41 9.80
C ALA A 167 -10.59 2.40 10.60
N CYS A 168 -10.85 1.35 11.38
CA CYS A 168 -12.01 1.29 12.28
C CYS A 168 -11.93 2.31 13.45
N SER A 169 -10.74 2.82 13.75
CA SER A 169 -10.51 3.65 14.93
C SER A 169 -10.63 5.15 14.61
N PRO A 170 -11.04 6.00 15.58
CA PRO A 170 -10.94 7.45 15.42
C PRO A 170 -9.50 7.88 15.14
N PRO A 171 -9.27 8.90 14.31
CA PRO A 171 -10.27 9.76 13.66
C PRO A 171 -10.85 9.25 12.33
N ILE A 172 -10.44 8.07 11.85
CA ILE A 172 -10.87 7.57 10.53
C ILE A 172 -12.29 7.01 10.60
N SER A 173 -12.56 6.13 11.57
CA SER A 173 -13.88 5.53 11.82
C SER A 173 -14.57 5.02 10.55
N ALA A 174 -13.80 4.35 9.68
CA ALA A 174 -14.30 3.75 8.46
C ALA A 174 -15.22 2.56 8.81
N GLN A 175 -16.31 2.43 8.05
CA GLN A 175 -17.23 1.30 8.13
C GLN A 175 -17.10 0.40 6.89
N LYS A 176 -16.48 0.92 5.84
CA LYS A 176 -16.23 0.21 4.60
C LYS A 176 -14.87 0.57 4.04
N LEU A 177 -14.14 -0.45 3.62
CA LEU A 177 -12.90 -0.32 2.87
C LEU A 177 -13.12 -0.79 1.44
N ILE A 178 -12.59 -0.02 0.50
CA ILE A 178 -12.54 -0.41 -0.91
C ILE A 178 -11.09 -0.47 -1.39
N LEU A 179 -10.83 -1.23 -2.44
CA LEU A 179 -9.55 -1.26 -3.12
C LEU A 179 -9.72 -1.60 -4.60
N GLU A 180 -8.65 -1.36 -5.34
CA GLU A 180 -8.52 -1.69 -6.74
C GLU A 180 -7.41 -2.73 -6.91
N VAL A 181 -7.67 -3.74 -7.72
CA VAL A 181 -6.68 -4.80 -8.01
C VAL A 181 -6.73 -5.19 -9.48
N ILE A 182 -5.60 -5.60 -10.05
CA ILE A 182 -5.58 -6.20 -11.38
C ILE A 182 -6.29 -7.56 -11.31
N ALA A 183 -7.23 -7.81 -12.23
CA ALA A 183 -7.94 -9.07 -12.31
C ALA A 183 -6.98 -10.22 -12.65
N ASN A 184 -7.26 -11.40 -12.09
CA ASN A 184 -6.58 -12.65 -12.42
C ASN A 184 -6.65 -12.94 -13.92
N GLU A 185 -7.77 -12.63 -14.57
CA GLU A 185 -7.98 -12.94 -15.99
C GLU A 185 -8.56 -11.75 -16.74
N TYR A 186 -7.94 -11.41 -17.87
CA TYR A 186 -8.41 -10.41 -18.82
C TYR A 186 -7.75 -10.60 -20.19
N PRO A 187 -8.40 -10.16 -21.29
CA PRO A 187 -7.84 -10.25 -22.61
C PRO A 187 -6.47 -9.56 -22.71
N GLY A 188 -5.46 -10.26 -23.23
CA GLY A 188 -4.11 -9.70 -23.39
C GLY A 188 -3.22 -9.76 -22.15
N LYS A 189 -3.63 -10.45 -21.07
CA LYS A 189 -2.86 -10.54 -19.81
C LYS A 189 -1.46 -11.11 -20.03
N GLU A 190 -1.36 -12.23 -20.75
CA GLU A 190 -0.08 -12.93 -20.93
C GLU A 190 0.86 -12.10 -21.81
N GLU A 191 0.33 -11.52 -22.88
CA GLU A 191 1.08 -10.65 -23.77
C GLU A 191 1.56 -9.39 -23.05
N ARG A 192 0.71 -8.79 -22.19
CA ARG A 192 1.10 -7.68 -21.31
C ARG A 192 2.22 -8.09 -20.35
N ARG A 193 2.09 -9.26 -19.72
CA ARG A 193 3.09 -9.78 -18.77
C ARG A 193 4.46 -9.90 -19.43
N ILE A 194 4.49 -10.50 -20.61
CA ILE A 194 5.72 -10.67 -21.41
C ILE A 194 6.27 -9.30 -21.83
N ALA A 195 5.45 -8.42 -22.39
CA ALA A 195 5.88 -7.13 -22.92
C ALA A 195 6.42 -6.18 -21.83
N LEU A 196 5.79 -6.19 -20.65
CA LEU A 196 6.19 -5.35 -19.51
C LEU A 196 7.16 -6.05 -18.55
N LYS A 197 7.59 -7.28 -18.86
CA LYS A 197 8.50 -8.09 -18.01
C LYS A 197 8.01 -8.19 -16.56
N VAL A 198 6.70 -8.32 -16.38
CA VAL A 198 6.08 -8.41 -15.05
C VAL A 198 6.41 -9.77 -14.45
N GLU A 199 7.04 -9.76 -13.28
CA GLU A 199 7.36 -10.99 -12.55
C GLU A 199 6.10 -11.75 -12.15
N GLU A 200 6.15 -13.08 -12.30
CA GLU A 200 5.07 -13.95 -11.86
C GLU A 200 5.01 -14.01 -10.33
N LEU A 201 3.85 -13.70 -9.78
CA LEU A 201 3.60 -13.80 -8.34
C LEU A 201 3.19 -15.23 -8.00
N LEU A 202 3.70 -15.75 -6.88
CA LEU A 202 3.29 -17.06 -6.34
C LEU A 202 1.78 -17.14 -6.04
N VAL A 203 1.19 -15.98 -5.75
CA VAL A 203 -0.25 -15.84 -5.56
C VAL A 203 -0.67 -14.53 -6.22
N GLU A 204 -1.67 -14.63 -7.09
CA GLU A 204 -2.30 -13.47 -7.68
C GLU A 204 -2.96 -12.58 -6.61
N GLN A 205 -2.97 -11.28 -6.87
CA GLN A 205 -3.41 -10.29 -5.89
C GLN A 205 -4.92 -10.36 -5.63
N GLU A 206 -5.74 -10.64 -6.65
CA GLU A 206 -7.19 -10.82 -6.49
C GLU A 206 -7.48 -11.93 -5.48
N ASP A 207 -6.91 -13.12 -5.68
CA ASP A 207 -7.07 -14.27 -4.77
C ASP A 207 -6.61 -13.94 -3.35
N TRP A 208 -5.55 -13.14 -3.22
CA TRP A 208 -5.06 -12.70 -1.94
C TRP A 208 -6.07 -11.84 -1.20
N TYR A 209 -6.69 -10.86 -1.86
CA TYR A 209 -7.72 -10.02 -1.26
C TYR A 209 -9.02 -10.78 -1.01
N VAL A 210 -9.43 -11.70 -1.90
CA VAL A 210 -10.60 -12.57 -1.68
C VAL A 210 -10.44 -13.38 -0.38
N ARG A 211 -9.27 -14.00 -0.16
CA ARG A 211 -9.00 -14.72 1.10
C ARG A 211 -8.99 -13.84 2.35
N ARG A 212 -8.86 -12.52 2.20
CA ARG A 212 -8.96 -11.54 3.30
C ARG A 212 -10.40 -11.06 3.55
N GLY A 213 -11.36 -11.56 2.78
CA GLY A 213 -12.78 -11.24 2.90
C GLY A 213 -13.26 -10.08 2.04
N TYR A 214 -12.43 -9.57 1.12
CA TYR A 214 -12.87 -8.58 0.14
C TYR A 214 -13.74 -9.26 -0.94
N LYS A 215 -14.81 -8.57 -1.35
CA LYS A 215 -15.73 -9.03 -2.39
C LYS A 215 -15.62 -8.13 -3.60
N ILE A 216 -15.64 -8.72 -4.80
CA ILE A 216 -15.68 -7.99 -6.06
C ILE A 216 -17.07 -7.35 -6.21
N VAL A 217 -17.11 -6.05 -6.51
CA VAL A 217 -18.36 -5.27 -6.69
C VAL A 217 -18.45 -4.62 -8.07
N GLY A 218 -17.39 -4.69 -8.86
CA GLY A 218 -17.38 -4.22 -10.23
C GLY A 218 -16.02 -4.38 -10.86
N PHE A 219 -15.94 -4.04 -12.14
CA PHE A 219 -14.67 -4.01 -12.87
C PHE A 219 -14.66 -2.87 -13.89
N ARG A 220 -13.46 -2.54 -14.38
CA ARG A 220 -13.25 -1.61 -15.50
C ARG A 220 -12.04 -2.05 -16.30
N ASP A 221 -12.22 -2.16 -17.62
CA ASP A 221 -11.14 -2.41 -18.57
C ASP A 221 -10.40 -1.12 -18.94
N GLY A 222 -9.19 -1.26 -19.51
CA GLY A 222 -8.42 -0.11 -20.00
C GLY A 222 -7.73 0.68 -18.88
N MET A 223 -7.55 0.09 -17.70
CA MET A 223 -6.93 0.76 -16.55
C MET A 223 -5.40 0.64 -16.59
N TRP A 224 -4.74 1.61 -15.97
CA TRP A 224 -3.28 1.69 -15.80
C TRP A 224 -2.50 1.51 -17.11
N PRO A 225 -2.60 2.50 -18.03
CA PRO A 225 -1.89 2.44 -19.28
C PRO A 225 -0.37 2.50 -19.04
N GLU A 226 0.34 1.45 -19.43
CA GLU A 226 1.79 1.34 -19.34
C GLU A 226 2.38 1.16 -20.74
N ARG A 227 3.55 1.76 -20.99
CA ARG A 227 4.24 1.64 -22.27
C ARG A 227 5.36 0.61 -22.16
N ASP A 228 5.43 -0.30 -23.12
CA ASP A 228 6.60 -1.15 -23.28
C ASP A 228 7.78 -0.40 -23.95
N GLU A 229 8.91 -1.09 -24.11
CA GLU A 229 10.12 -0.57 -24.75
C GLU A 229 9.90 -0.13 -26.21
N MET A 230 8.86 -0.64 -26.87
CA MET A 230 8.46 -0.28 -28.24
C MET A 230 7.43 0.85 -28.28
N GLY A 231 7.03 1.40 -27.13
CA GLY A 231 6.05 2.46 -26.99
C GLY A 231 4.59 2.01 -27.12
N ARG A 232 4.32 0.70 -27.27
CA ARG A 232 2.96 0.15 -27.30
C ARG A 232 2.35 0.25 -25.90
N VAL A 233 1.10 0.69 -25.87
CA VAL A 233 0.35 0.86 -24.62
C VAL A 233 -0.36 -0.44 -24.28
N TRP A 234 -0.12 -0.92 -23.06
CA TRP A 234 -0.77 -2.05 -22.45
C TRP A 234 -1.67 -1.56 -21.33
N THR A 235 -2.82 -2.22 -21.15
CA THR A 235 -3.77 -1.91 -20.07
C THR A 235 -4.18 -3.19 -19.36
N ALA A 236 -4.76 -3.06 -18.18
CA ALA A 236 -5.29 -4.19 -17.43
C ALA A 236 -6.76 -3.98 -17.08
N ARG A 237 -7.43 -5.08 -16.75
CA ARG A 237 -8.72 -5.06 -16.08
C ARG A 237 -8.51 -4.77 -14.60
N CYS A 238 -9.12 -3.68 -14.12
CA CYS A 238 -9.22 -3.38 -12.71
C CYS A 238 -10.49 -4.01 -12.14
N LEU A 239 -10.38 -4.66 -10.99
CA LEU A 239 -11.50 -5.06 -10.15
C LEU A 239 -11.63 -4.07 -9.00
N PHE A 240 -12.86 -3.62 -8.76
CA PHE A 240 -13.20 -2.88 -7.56
C PHE A 240 -13.66 -3.88 -6.52
N MET A 241 -12.99 -3.90 -5.37
CA MET A 241 -13.34 -4.78 -4.27
C MET A 241 -13.70 -3.99 -3.02
N GLU A 242 -14.61 -4.52 -2.20
CA GLU A 242 -15.00 -3.92 -0.93
C GLU A 242 -15.02 -4.91 0.22
N LYS A 243 -14.89 -4.40 1.44
CA LYS A 243 -15.04 -5.11 2.69
C LYS A 243 -15.70 -4.20 3.71
N ILE A 244 -16.79 -4.67 4.33
CA ILE A 244 -17.39 -4.03 5.50
C ILE A 244 -16.52 -4.40 6.72
N ILE A 245 -16.17 -3.41 7.53
CA ILE A 245 -15.26 -3.53 8.68
C ILE A 245 -15.90 -3.02 9.97
#